data_AF-A0A960D199-F1
#
_entry.id   AF-A0A960D199-F1
#
_cell.length_a   1.000
_cell.length_b   1.000
_cell.length_c   1.000
_cell.angle_alpha   90.00
_cell.angle_beta   90.00
_cell.angle_gamma   90.00
#
_symmetry.space_group_name_H-M   'P 1'
#
loop_
_entity.id
_entity.type
_entity.pdbx_description
1 polymer ?
#
loop_
_entity_poly.entity_id
_entity_poly.type
_entity_poly.pdbx_seq_one_letter_code
_entity_poly.pdbx_strand_id
1 'polypeptide(L)' 'LKAKGVKLGPVLNHDMSPSQVSAKLYPGVYVRSFYFADPDGIVLEFACWTKEFTAESKAKPKTAADRKPRVPATH' A
#
# COMPACT_ATOMS: atom_id res chain seq x y z
N LEU A 1 3.29 17.30 7.28
CA LEU A 1 2.10 17.42 6.40
C LEU A 1 0.86 17.92 7.15
N LYS A 2 0.42 17.25 8.23
CA LYS A 2 -0.72 17.73 9.05
C LYS A 2 -0.59 19.19 9.51
N ALA A 3 0.57 19.58 10.05
CA ALA A 3 0.84 20.96 10.47
C ALA A 3 0.78 21.99 9.33
N LYS A 4 0.83 21.53 8.07
CA LYS A 4 0.69 22.36 6.87
C LYS A 4 -0.75 22.32 6.29
N GLY A 5 -1.72 21.78 7.03
CA GLY A 5 -3.13 21.71 6.60
C GLY A 5 -3.49 20.59 5.62
N VAL A 6 -2.55 19.71 5.28
CA VAL A 6 -2.81 18.61 4.33
C VAL A 6 -3.65 17.51 5.00
N LYS A 7 -4.80 17.17 4.41
CA LYS A 7 -5.65 16.06 4.84
C LYS A 7 -4.96 14.72 4.52
N LEU A 8 -4.77 13.90 5.55
CA LEU A 8 -4.12 12.59 5.43
C LEU A 8 -5.14 11.47 5.63
N GLY A 9 -4.98 10.39 4.86
CA GLY A 9 -5.62 9.12 5.15
C GLY A 9 -5.06 8.44 6.41
N PRO A 10 -5.68 7.36 6.88
CA PRO A 10 -5.13 6.52 7.94
C PRO A 10 -3.81 5.88 7.49
N VAL A 11 -3.00 5.46 8.46
CA VAL A 11 -1.86 4.60 8.16
C VAL A 11 -2.36 3.20 7.86
N LEU A 12 -1.99 2.66 6.71
CA LEU A 12 -2.30 1.32 6.24
C LEU A 12 -1.11 0.40 6.53
N ASN A 13 -1.41 -0.85 6.90
CA ASN A 13 -0.41 -1.90 7.08
C ASN A 13 -0.60 -2.94 5.98
N HIS A 14 0.28 -2.96 4.98
CA HIS A 14 0.23 -3.94 3.89
C HIS A 14 0.86 -5.26 4.31
N ASP A 15 0.13 -6.33 4.07
CA ASP A 15 0.54 -7.70 4.37
C ASP A 15 0.17 -8.66 3.23
N MET A 16 0.48 -9.95 3.40
CA MET A 16 0.25 -10.98 2.38
C MET A 16 -1.15 -11.63 2.48
N SER A 17 -2.07 -11.05 3.26
CA SER A 17 -3.44 -11.53 3.34
C SER A 17 -4.16 -11.34 2.00
N PRO A 18 -5.30 -12.04 1.75
CA PRO A 18 -6.09 -11.82 0.54
C PRO A 18 -6.55 -10.37 0.34
N SER A 19 -6.78 -9.64 1.43
CA SER A 19 -7.14 -8.21 1.41
C SER A 19 -5.92 -7.28 1.23
N GLN A 20 -4.71 -7.80 1.36
CA GLN A 20 -3.43 -7.08 1.26
C GLN A 20 -3.28 -5.91 2.26
N VAL A 21 -4.10 -5.92 3.30
CA VAL A 21 -4.13 -4.90 4.35
C VAL A 21 -4.56 -5.54 5.66
N SER A 22 -3.94 -5.10 6.75
CA SER A 22 -4.28 -5.47 8.13
C SER A 22 -4.61 -4.25 8.98
N ALA A 23 -5.58 -4.43 9.88
CA ALA A 23 -5.97 -3.44 10.87
C ALA A 23 -4.89 -3.23 11.96
N LYS A 24 -4.05 -4.24 12.22
CA LYS A 24 -3.02 -4.20 13.27
C LYS A 24 -1.63 -4.32 12.67
N LEU A 25 -0.67 -3.66 13.30
CA LEU A 25 0.74 -3.91 13.02
C LEU A 25 1.17 -5.25 13.64
N TYR A 26 1.83 -6.09 12.85
CA TYR A 26 2.40 -7.37 13.29
C TYR A 26 3.59 -7.74 12.37
N PRO A 27 4.41 -8.76 12.72
CA PRO A 27 5.63 -9.07 11.98
C PRO A 27 5.46 -9.39 10.48
N GLY A 28 4.27 -9.80 10.04
CA GLY A 28 3.98 -10.09 8.63
C GLY A 28 3.64 -8.86 7.78
N VAL A 29 3.49 -7.68 8.41
CA VAL A 29 3.36 -6.40 7.69
C VAL A 29 4.71 -6.08 7.06
N TYR A 30 4.72 -5.82 5.75
CA TYR A 30 5.95 -5.59 4.99
C TYR A 30 6.06 -4.16 4.40
N VAL A 31 4.94 -3.43 4.27
CA VAL A 31 4.93 -1.98 4.00
C VAL A 31 3.93 -1.30 4.92
N ARG A 32 4.28 -0.11 5.39
CA ARG A 32 3.33 0.83 6.00
C ARG A 32 3.28 2.11 5.19
N SER A 33 2.08 2.64 5.00
CA SER A 33 1.90 3.83 4.18
C SER A 33 0.71 4.67 4.59
N PHE A 34 0.66 5.89 4.08
CA PHE A 34 -0.55 6.70 4.11
C PHE A 34 -0.66 7.50 2.81
N TYR A 35 -1.89 7.84 2.46
CA TYR A 35 -2.22 8.56 1.23
C TYR A 35 -2.70 9.98 1.52
N PHE A 36 -2.47 10.87 0.56
CA PHE A 36 -3.01 12.23 0.55
C PHE A 36 -3.16 12.70 -0.91
N ALA A 37 -4.03 13.68 -1.13
CA ALA A 37 -4.15 14.34 -2.44
C ALA A 37 -3.29 15.60 -2.47
N ASP A 38 -2.63 15.85 -3.59
CA ASP A 38 -2.03 17.15 -3.89
C ASP A 38 -3.09 18.15 -4.41
N PRO A 39 -2.72 19.44 -4.61
CA PRO A 39 -3.65 20.44 -5.13
C PRO A 39 -4.20 20.17 -6.54
N ASP A 40 -3.49 19.38 -7.35
CA ASP A 40 -3.90 19.03 -8.72
C ASP A 40 -4.80 17.78 -8.75
N GLY A 41 -5.07 17.18 -7.59
CA GLY A 41 -5.93 16.00 -7.43
C GLY A 41 -5.19 14.67 -7.59
N ILE A 42 -3.86 14.67 -7.68
CA ILE A 42 -3.06 13.46 -7.74
C ILE A 42 -3.01 12.83 -6.34
N VAL A 43 -3.33 11.54 -6.26
CA VAL A 43 -3.20 10.77 -5.03
C VAL A 43 -1.74 10.31 -4.89
N LEU A 44 -1.09 10.80 -3.85
CA LEU A 44 0.28 10.45 -3.49
C LEU A 44 0.31 9.53 -2.28
N GLU A 45 1.35 8.71 -2.20
CA GLU A 45 1.61 7.79 -1.11
C GLU A 45 2.99 8.02 -0.52
N PHE A 46 3.07 8.14 0.80
CA PHE A 46 4.34 7.94 1.50
C PHE A 46 4.33 6.53 2.08
N ALA A 47 5.24 5.69 1.57
CA ALA A 47 5.38 4.29 1.93
C ALA A 47 6.77 4.02 2.50
N CYS A 48 6.82 3.18 3.52
CA CYS A 48 8.07 2.69 4.11
C CYS A 48 7.99 1.18 4.27
N TRP A 49 9.04 0.49 3.85
CA TRP A 49 9.18 -0.94 4.06
C TRP A 49 9.48 -1.21 5.53
N THR A 50 8.82 -2.21 6.11
CA THR A 50 9.07 -2.70 7.47
C THR A 50 9.97 -3.92 7.48
N LYS A 51 10.37 -4.41 6.29
CA LYS A 51 11.29 -5.52 6.10
C LYS A 51 12.59 -5.03 5.45
N GLU A 52 13.66 -5.74 5.71
CA GLU A 52 14.93 -5.57 5.00
C GLU A 52 14.89 -6.26 3.64
N PHE A 53 15.61 -5.69 2.67
CA PHE A 53 15.81 -6.31 1.36
C PHE A 53 17.14 -7.02 1.32
N THR A 54 17.11 -8.28 0.93
CA THR A 54 18.28 -9.13 0.77
C THR A 54 18.38 -9.63 -0.68
N ALA A 55 19.42 -10.39 -1.00
CA ALA A 55 19.59 -11.01 -2.33
C ALA A 55 18.43 -11.96 -2.69
N GLU A 56 17.73 -12.50 -1.70
CA GLU A 56 16.58 -13.39 -1.83
C GLU A 56 15.26 -12.65 -2.07
N SER A 57 15.23 -11.32 -1.89
CA SER A 57 14.03 -10.48 -2.06
C SER A 57 13.69 -10.25 -3.54
N LYS A 58 13.55 -11.34 -4.31
CA LYS A 58 13.26 -11.33 -5.74
C LYS A 58 11.75 -11.42 -5.97
N ALA A 59 11.25 -10.60 -6.90
CA ALA A 59 9.89 -10.69 -7.40
C ALA A 59 9.91 -11.07 -8.88
N LYS A 60 9.01 -11.96 -9.31
CA LYS A 60 8.79 -12.21 -10.74
C LYS A 60 8.06 -10.98 -11.33
N PRO A 61 8.60 -10.33 -12.38
CA PRO A 61 7.91 -9.24 -13.05
C PRO A 61 6.53 -9.69 -13.52
N LYS A 62 5.52 -8.85 -13.32
CA LYS A 62 4.16 -9.07 -13.81
C LYS A 62 3.93 -8.28 -15.09
N THR A 63 3.17 -8.88 -15.99
CA THR A 63 2.79 -8.32 -17.28
C THR A 63 1.29 -8.04 -17.32
N ALA A 64 0.81 -7.46 -18.43
CA ALA A 64 -0.62 -7.29 -18.65
C ALA A 64 -1.40 -8.63 -18.62
N ALA A 65 -0.78 -9.75 -19.01
CA ALA A 65 -1.40 -11.07 -18.99
C ALA A 65 -1.67 -11.59 -17.55
N ASP A 66 -0.94 -11.10 -16.55
CA ASP A 66 -1.10 -11.48 -15.14
C ASP A 66 -2.21 -10.68 -14.42
N ARG A 67 -2.85 -9.74 -15.12
CA ARG A 67 -3.86 -8.85 -14.55
C ARG A 67 -5.12 -9.64 -14.20
N LYS A 68 -5.45 -9.68 -12.90
CA LYS A 68 -6.73 -10.20 -12.42
C LYS A 68 -7.84 -9.15 -12.68
N PRO A 69 -8.99 -9.53 -13.26
CA PRO A 69 -10.12 -8.62 -13.44
C PRO A 69 -10.58 -8.09 -12.09
N ARG A 70 -11.02 -6.83 -12.05
CA ARG A 70 -11.67 -6.30 -10.85
C ARG A 70 -12.97 -7.05 -10.64
N VAL A 71 -13.12 -7.74 -9.52
CA VAL A 71 -14.41 -8.29 -9.11
C VAL A 71 -15.30 -7.09 -8.72
N PRO A 72 -16.47 -6.90 -9.35
CA PRO A 72 -17.39 -5.85 -8.94
C PRO A 72 -17.76 -6.05 -7.47
N ALA A 73 -17.80 -4.97 -6.69
CA ALA A 73 -18.39 -5.05 -5.36
C ALA A 73 -19.87 -5.40 -5.51
N THR A 74 -20.29 -6.53 -4.94
CA THR A 74 -21.70 -6.83 -4.75
C THR A 74 -22.19 -5.96 -3.60
N HIS A 75 -23.06 -5.00 -3.90
CA HIS A 75 -23.78 -4.19 -2.92
C HIS A 75 -24.85 -5.02 -2.22
#